data_AF-A0A959B2P2-F1
#
_entry.id   AF-A0A959B2P2-F1
#
_cell.length_a   1.000
_cell.length_b   1.000
_cell.length_c   1.000
_cell.angle_alpha   90.00
_cell.angle_beta   90.00
_cell.angle_gamma   90.00
#
_symmetry.space_group_name_H-M   'P 1'
#
loop_
_entity.id
_entity.type
_entity.pdbx_description
1 polymer ?
#
loop_
_entity_poly.entity_id
_entity_poly.type
_entity_poly.pdbx_seq_one_letter_code
_entity_poly.pdbx_strand_id
1 'polypeptide(L)'
;MELAEIEAYCQELAFQGVEYEDIRKELEQFQLSEEERRQLLDKTDEFIVQYQLHQQHKAGALVQMLLGGAVLSIGLAVTIGTYLSDGSHYVIAFGAILAGYWGLRKGYAKYKEPPGRYEIRGLKKRSKFNRF
;
A
#
# COMPACT_ATOMS: atom_id res chain seq x y z
N MET A 1 -23.15 -9.67 -21.66
CA MET A 1 -21.87 -9.57 -20.93
C MET A 1 -21.73 -10.84 -20.13
N GLU A 2 -20.61 -11.53 -20.24
CA GLU A 2 -20.34 -12.72 -19.42
C GLU A 2 -20.04 -12.31 -17.97
N LEU A 3 -20.27 -13.21 -17.01
CA LEU A 3 -20.08 -12.93 -15.58
C LEU A 3 -18.65 -12.48 -15.24
N ALA A 4 -17.66 -13.02 -15.96
CA ALA A 4 -16.25 -12.62 -15.84
C ALA A 4 -15.98 -11.18 -16.33
N GLU A 5 -16.73 -10.70 -17.32
CA GLU A 5 -16.60 -9.32 -17.82
C GLU A 5 -17.22 -8.32 -16.83
N ILE A 6 -18.34 -8.70 -16.19
CA ILE A 6 -18.95 -7.91 -15.11
C ILE A 6 -18.00 -7.83 -13.91
N GLU A 7 -17.36 -8.94 -13.55
CA GLU A 7 -16.35 -8.97 -12.49
C GLU A 7 -15.19 -8.01 -12.78
N ALA A 8 -14.62 -8.08 -13.99
CA ALA A 8 -13.54 -7.19 -14.40
C ALA A 8 -13.97 -5.71 -14.39
N TYR A 9 -15.19 -5.42 -14.85
CA TYR A 9 -15.75 -4.08 -14.82
C TYR A 9 -15.92 -3.53 -13.39
N CYS A 10 -16.47 -4.33 -12.47
CA CYS A 10 -16.59 -3.93 -11.07
C CYS A 10 -15.24 -3.69 -10.39
N GLN A 11 -14.23 -4.53 -10.70
CA GLN A 11 -12.87 -4.33 -10.21
C GLN A 11 -12.25 -3.05 -10.78
N GLU A 12 -12.52 -2.72 -12.05
CA GLU A 12 -12.06 -1.50 -12.67
C GLU A 12 -12.71 -0.25 -12.04
N LEU A 13 -14.02 -0.26 -11.79
CA LEU A 13 -14.69 0.83 -11.07
C LEU A 13 -14.14 1.02 -9.65
N ALA A 14 -13.93 -0.09 -8.93
CA ALA A 14 -13.29 -0.07 -7.62
C ALA A 14 -11.87 0.52 -7.69
N PHE A 15 -11.11 0.20 -8.74
CA PHE A 15 -9.79 0.76 -8.99
C PHE A 15 -9.84 2.28 -9.29
N GLN A 16 -10.88 2.74 -9.97
CA GLN A 16 -11.12 4.17 -10.24
C GLN A 16 -11.61 4.95 -9.00
N GLY A 17 -11.91 4.26 -7.90
CA GLY A 17 -12.35 4.87 -6.64
C GLY A 17 -13.85 5.10 -6.54
N VAL A 18 -14.66 4.43 -7.36
CA VAL A 18 -16.12 4.45 -7.25
C VAL A 18 -16.55 3.79 -5.94
N GLU A 19 -17.55 4.36 -5.27
CA GLU A 19 -18.05 3.82 -4.00
C GLU A 19 -18.77 2.49 -4.19
N TYR A 20 -18.63 1.59 -3.21
CA TYR A 20 -19.23 0.26 -3.24
C TYR A 20 -20.76 0.29 -3.45
N GLU A 21 -21.45 1.25 -2.82
CA GLU A 21 -22.91 1.41 -2.99
C GLU A 21 -23.29 1.80 -4.41
N ASP A 22 -22.44 2.53 -5.13
CA ASP A 22 -22.71 2.91 -6.51
C ASP A 22 -22.43 1.75 -7.46
N ILE A 23 -21.36 0.96 -7.21
CA ILE A 23 -21.11 -0.31 -7.92
C ILE A 23 -22.29 -1.28 -7.72
N ARG A 24 -22.84 -1.33 -6.51
CA ARG A 24 -24.03 -2.14 -6.20
C ARG A 24 -25.26 -1.70 -7.01
N LYS A 25 -25.53 -0.40 -7.09
CA LYS A 25 -26.65 0.13 -7.91
C LYS A 25 -26.45 -0.17 -9.39
N GLU A 26 -25.22 -0.09 -9.91
CA GLU A 26 -24.93 -0.50 -11.29
C GLU A 26 -25.17 -2.00 -11.50
N LEU A 27 -24.77 -2.83 -10.54
CA LEU A 27 -25.03 -4.28 -10.57
C LEU A 27 -26.53 -4.65 -10.58
N GLU A 28 -27.40 -3.77 -10.09
CA GLU A 28 -28.86 -3.95 -10.17
C GLU A 28 -29.41 -3.76 -11.58
N GLN A 29 -28.69 -3.04 -12.45
CA GLN A 29 -29.08 -2.83 -13.85
C GLN A 29 -28.84 -4.08 -14.71
N PHE A 30 -27.97 -4.97 -14.26
CA PHE A 30 -27.72 -6.25 -14.92
C PHE A 30 -28.77 -7.28 -14.50
N GLN A 31 -29.27 -8.05 -15.48
CA GLN A 31 -30.20 -9.17 -15.26
C GLN A 31 -29.48 -10.40 -14.66
N LEU A 32 -28.85 -10.21 -13.50
CA LEU A 32 -28.16 -11.25 -12.75
C LEU A 32 -29.11 -11.92 -11.75
N SER A 33 -28.86 -13.19 -11.46
CA SER A 33 -29.50 -13.83 -10.30
C SER A 33 -29.02 -13.21 -8.99
N GLU A 34 -29.82 -13.33 -7.94
CA GLU A 34 -29.46 -12.89 -6.59
C GLU A 34 -28.14 -13.52 -6.10
N GLU A 35 -27.90 -14.79 -6.43
CA GLU A 35 -26.69 -15.51 -6.05
C GLU A 35 -25.45 -14.97 -6.77
N GLU A 36 -25.53 -14.77 -8.09
CA GLU A 36 -24.42 -14.22 -8.89
C GLU A 36 -24.08 -12.79 -8.48
N ARG A 37 -25.11 -11.96 -8.25
CA ARG A 37 -24.94 -10.59 -7.77
C ARG A 37 -24.21 -10.57 -6.43
N ARG A 38 -24.62 -11.42 -5.49
CA ARG A 38 -23.97 -11.53 -4.18
C ARG A 38 -22.52 -11.97 -4.29
N GLN A 39 -22.22 -12.96 -5.13
CA GLN A 39 -20.85 -13.42 -5.35
C GLN A 39 -19.95 -12.33 -5.95
N LEU A 40 -20.46 -11.56 -6.92
CA LEU A 40 -19.72 -10.44 -7.52
C LEU A 40 -19.45 -9.32 -6.51
N LEU A 41 -20.44 -9.00 -5.68
CA LEU A 41 -20.31 -8.00 -4.62
C LEU A 41 -19.27 -8.43 -3.57
N ASP A 42 -19.33 -9.68 -3.10
CA ASP A 42 -18.37 -10.23 -2.13
C ASP A 42 -16.94 -10.18 -2.68
N LYS A 43 -16.74 -10.54 -3.97
CA LYS A 43 -15.44 -10.43 -4.64
C LYS A 43 -14.97 -8.99 -4.80
N THR A 44 -15.89 -8.08 -5.10
CA THR A 44 -15.56 -6.65 -5.28
C THR A 44 -15.16 -6.03 -3.96
N ASP A 45 -15.86 -6.33 -2.86
CA ASP A 45 -15.48 -5.91 -1.50
C ASP A 45 -14.09 -6.45 -1.12
N GLU A 46 -13.85 -7.74 -1.35
CA GLU A 46 -12.54 -8.35 -1.11
C GLU A 46 -11.44 -7.65 -1.93
N PHE A 47 -11.70 -7.34 -3.19
CA PHE A 47 -10.77 -6.61 -4.05
C PHE A 47 -10.48 -5.20 -3.52
N ILE A 48 -11.51 -4.44 -3.13
CA ILE A 48 -11.36 -3.08 -2.56
C ILE A 48 -10.47 -3.14 -1.30
N VAL A 49 -10.75 -4.07 -0.39
CA VAL A 49 -9.98 -4.25 0.85
C VAL A 49 -8.53 -4.60 0.54
N GLN A 50 -8.29 -5.57 -0.35
CA GLN A 50 -6.94 -5.98 -0.73
C GLN A 50 -6.17 -4.83 -1.40
N TYR A 51 -6.83 -4.06 -2.27
CA TYR A 51 -6.26 -2.91 -2.94
C TYR A 51 -5.85 -1.82 -1.95
N GLN A 52 -6.74 -1.47 -1.01
CA GLN A 52 -6.46 -0.46 0.02
C GLN A 52 -5.30 -0.89 0.93
N LEU A 53 -5.28 -2.15 1.37
CA LEU A 53 -4.17 -2.69 2.16
C LEU A 53 -2.85 -2.60 1.39
N HIS A 54 -2.85 -2.98 0.11
CA HIS A 54 -1.67 -2.87 -0.75
C HIS A 54 -1.18 -1.43 -0.89
N GLN A 55 -2.10 -0.48 -1.08
CA GLN A 55 -1.76 0.93 -1.13
C GLN A 55 -1.16 1.42 0.19
N GLN A 56 -1.74 1.05 1.34
CA GLN A 56 -1.21 1.42 2.66
C GLN A 56 0.20 0.84 2.89
N HIS A 57 0.43 -0.41 2.50
CA HIS A 57 1.74 -1.04 2.59
C HIS A 57 2.78 -0.34 1.71
N LYS A 58 2.41 0.01 0.47
CA LYS A 58 3.28 0.80 -0.42
C LYS A 58 3.54 2.20 0.14
N ALA A 59 2.53 2.88 0.65
CA ALA A 59 2.69 4.19 1.28
C ALA A 59 3.64 4.12 2.49
N GLY A 60 3.47 3.12 3.36
CA GLY A 60 4.37 2.88 4.49
C GLY A 60 5.81 2.58 4.05
N ALA A 61 5.99 1.81 2.99
CA ALA A 61 7.31 1.54 2.40
C ALA A 61 7.95 2.82 1.82
N LEU A 62 7.17 3.66 1.12
CA LEU A 62 7.63 4.95 0.60
C LEU A 62 8.04 5.89 1.73
N VAL A 63 7.24 6.01 2.80
CA VAL A 63 7.60 6.82 3.97
C VAL A 63 8.91 6.32 4.60
N GLN A 64 9.08 5.00 4.73
CA GLN A 64 10.33 4.42 5.24
C GLN A 64 11.53 4.76 4.34
N MET A 65 11.36 4.74 3.01
CA MET A 65 12.40 5.15 2.06
C MET A 65 12.72 6.64 2.18
N LEU A 66 11.71 7.51 2.30
CA LEU A 66 11.90 8.95 2.45
C LEU A 66 12.66 9.28 3.73
N LEU A 67 12.31 8.65 4.86
CA LEU A 67 13.04 8.82 6.11
C LEU A 67 14.49 8.34 6.00
N GLY A 68 14.72 7.17 5.40
CA GLY A 68 16.08 6.66 5.15
C GLY A 68 16.90 7.60 4.26
N GLY A 69 16.28 8.12 3.19
CA GLY A 69 16.90 9.09 2.28
C GLY A 69 17.22 10.41 2.96
N ALA A 70 16.34 10.92 3.81
CA ALA A 70 16.58 12.14 4.58
C ALA A 70 17.78 11.98 5.52
N VAL A 71 17.83 10.90 6.29
CA VAL A 71 18.94 10.62 7.23
C VAL A 71 20.27 10.46 6.48
N LEU A 72 20.26 9.74 5.35
CA LEU A 72 21.44 9.57 4.50
C LEU A 72 21.92 10.91 3.94
N SER A 73 21.00 11.74 3.46
CA SER A 73 21.31 13.06 2.90
C SER A 73 21.92 13.99 3.94
N ILE A 74 21.41 13.99 5.18
CA ILE A 74 21.99 14.75 6.29
C ILE A 74 23.42 14.26 6.58
N GLY A 75 23.62 12.95 6.67
CA GLY A 75 24.95 12.38 6.93
C GLY A 75 25.98 12.75 5.85
N LEU A 76 25.57 12.70 4.58
CA LEU A 76 26.41 13.13 3.46
C LEU A 76 26.67 14.63 3.49
N ALA A 77 25.65 15.46 3.74
CA ALA A 77 25.79 16.91 3.80
C ALA A 77 26.77 17.35 4.90
N VAL A 78 26.71 16.73 6.08
CA VAL A 78 27.67 16.99 7.17
C VAL A 78 29.09 16.57 6.76
N THR A 79 29.24 15.39 6.16
CA THR A 79 30.56 14.88 5.75
C THR A 79 31.18 15.74 4.66
N ILE A 80 30.40 16.13 3.64
CA ILE A 80 30.84 17.01 2.55
C ILE A 80 31.12 18.42 3.07
N GLY A 81 30.23 18.98 3.89
CA GLY A 81 30.38 20.32 4.45
C GLY A 81 31.62 20.44 5.33
N THR A 82 31.93 19.42 6.13
CA THR A 82 33.15 19.40 6.94
C THR A 82 34.41 19.21 6.09
N TYR A 83 34.35 18.44 5.00
CA TYR A 83 35.44 18.34 4.03
C TYR A 83 35.74 19.67 3.34
N LEU A 84 34.71 20.42 2.93
CA LEU A 84 34.88 21.68 2.20
C LEU A 84 35.26 22.86 3.10
N SER A 85 34.98 22.80 4.40
CA SER A 85 35.22 23.91 5.33
C SER A 85 36.67 24.03 5.80
N ASP A 86 37.60 23.23 5.26
CA ASP A 86 39.04 23.20 5.60
C ASP A 86 39.33 23.12 7.12
N GLY A 87 38.34 22.62 7.87
CA GLY A 87 38.40 22.52 9.31
C GLY A 87 39.42 21.44 9.71
N SER A 88 40.21 21.71 10.75
CA SER A 88 41.20 20.78 11.30
C SER A 88 40.61 19.43 11.75
N HIS A 89 39.28 19.29 11.76
CA HIS A 89 38.55 18.11 12.20
C HIS A 89 37.56 17.65 11.12
N TYR A 90 37.94 16.59 10.42
CA TYR A 90 37.08 15.90 9.47
C TYR A 90 36.10 14.98 10.23
N VAL A 91 34.80 15.24 10.10
CA VAL A 91 33.76 14.44 10.76
C VAL A 91 33.02 13.63 9.71
N ILE A 92 33.26 12.32 9.69
CA ILE A 92 32.47 11.40 8.88
C ILE A 92 31.25 10.96 9.68
N ALA A 93 30.06 11.33 9.20
CA ALA A 93 28.80 10.92 9.82
C ALA A 93 28.41 9.48 9.44
N PHE A 94 29.34 8.52 9.62
CA PHE A 94 29.19 7.11 9.20
C PHE A 94 27.91 6.47 9.72
N GLY A 95 27.54 6.73 10.98
CA GLY A 95 26.32 6.19 11.58
C GLY A 95 25.05 6.64 10.85
N ALA A 96 24.95 7.93 10.52
CA ALA A 96 23.80 8.47 9.78
C ALA A 96 23.74 7.92 8.35
N ILE A 97 24.88 7.85 7.65
CA ILE A 97 24.95 7.32 6.29
C ILE A 97 24.52 5.85 6.26
N LEU A 98 25.04 5.02 7.17
CA LEU A 98 24.68 3.60 7.25
C LEU A 98 23.22 3.38 7.64
N ALA A 99 22.72 4.12 8.64
CA ALA A 99 21.33 4.02 9.06
C ALA A 99 20.36 4.42 7.93
N GLY A 100 20.67 5.52 7.25
CA GLY A 100 19.88 6.00 6.12
C GLY A 100 19.88 5.02 4.94
N TYR A 101 21.06 4.48 4.58
CA TYR A 101 21.19 3.46 3.53
C TYR A 101 20.40 2.19 3.86
N TRP A 102 20.49 1.71 5.10
CA TRP A 102 19.75 0.54 5.55
C TRP A 102 18.23 0.76 5.52
N GLY A 103 17.78 1.95 5.96
CA GLY A 103 16.37 2.36 5.88
C GLY A 103 15.83 2.36 4.45
N LEU A 104 16.59 2.96 3.53
CA LEU A 104 16.30 2.98 2.09
C LEU A 104 16.22 1.58 1.49
N ARG A 105 17.23 0.75 1.74
CA ARG A 105 17.28 -0.63 1.22
C ARG A 105 16.10 -1.46 1.72
N LYS A 106 15.77 -1.37 3.01
CA LYS A 106 14.65 -2.10 3.62
C LYS A 106 13.30 -1.58 3.14
N GLY A 107 13.15 -0.26 2.96
CA GLY A 107 11.96 0.34 2.39
C GLY A 107 11.74 -0.07 0.94
N TYR A 108 12.80 -0.08 0.13
CA TYR A 108 12.75 -0.50 -1.27
C TYR A 108 12.41 -1.99 -1.42
N ALA A 109 12.98 -2.84 -0.56
CA ALA A 109 12.65 -4.27 -0.53
C ALA A 109 11.15 -4.49 -0.28
N LYS A 110 10.56 -3.78 0.68
CA LYS A 110 9.12 -3.82 0.96
C LYS A 110 8.27 -3.23 -0.16
N TYR A 111 8.73 -2.16 -0.80
CA TYR A 111 8.00 -1.52 -1.91
C TYR A 111 7.89 -2.45 -3.14
N LYS A 112 8.88 -3.32 -3.35
CA LYS A 112 8.91 -4.30 -4.44
C LYS A 112 8.07 -5.56 -4.20
N GLU A 113 7.47 -5.73 -3.02
CA GLU A 113 6.65 -6.91 -2.75
C GLU A 113 5.38 -6.90 -3.62
N PRO A 114 5.09 -8.00 -4.35
CA PRO A 114 3.90 -8.08 -5.19
C PRO A 114 2.63 -8.15 -4.34
N PRO A 115 1.46 -7.71 -4.87
CA PRO A 115 0.19 -7.64 -4.15
C PRO A 115 -0.37 -8.98 -3.61
N GLY A 116 0.25 -10.12 -3.90
CA GLY A 116 -0.28 -11.45 -3.56
C GLY A 116 0.10 -12.02 -2.19
N ARG A 117 0.72 -11.25 -1.29
CA ARG A 117 1.24 -11.79 0.00
C ARG A 117 0.74 -11.11 1.26
N TYR A 118 -0.25 -10.24 1.16
CA TYR A 118 -0.93 -9.72 2.34
C TYR A 118 -1.98 -10.75 2.76
N GLU A 119 -1.54 -11.80 3.47
CA GLU A 119 -2.47 -12.61 4.24
C GLU A 119 -3.28 -11.64 5.10
N ILE A 120 -4.60 -11.68 4.95
CA ILE A 120 -5.55 -10.98 5.81
C ILE A 120 -5.49 -11.65 7.20
N ARG A 121 -4.34 -11.57 7.89
CA ARG A 121 -4.17 -11.95 9.30
C ARG A 121 -4.83 -10.86 10.15
N GLY A 122 -6.15 -10.73 10.08
CA GLY A 122 -6.84 -9.73 10.90
C GLY A 122 -8.34 -9.57 10.71
N LEU A 123 -8.90 -9.83 9.52
CA LEU A 123 -10.34 -9.65 9.28
C LEU A 123 -11.19 -10.91 9.53
N LYS A 124 -10.69 -11.90 10.28
CA LYS A 124 -11.56 -12.69 11.15
C LYS A 124 -11.76 -11.99 12.50
N LYS A 125 -12.00 -10.68 12.49
CA LYS A 125 -12.69 -10.05 13.61
C LYS A 125 -14.12 -10.53 13.50
N ARG A 126 -14.46 -11.64 14.19
CA ARG A 126 -15.84 -11.96 14.54
C ARG A 126 -16.47 -10.64 14.97
N SER A 127 -17.42 -10.13 14.18
CA SER A 127 -18.19 -8.97 14.54
C SER A 127 -18.67 -9.17 15.97
N LYS A 128 -18.18 -8.34 16.90
CA LYS A 128 -18.66 -8.33 18.29
C LYS A 128 -20.13 -7.90 18.37
N PHE A 129 -20.76 -7.54 17.24
CA PHE A 129 -22.14 -7.12 17.14
C PHE A 129 -23.13 -8.25 16.77
N ASN A 130 -22.69 -9.49 16.51
CA ASN A 130 -23.60 -10.65 16.39
C ASN A 130 -24.03 -11.21 17.77
N ARG A 131 -24.28 -10.33 18.74
CA ARG A 131 -24.66 -10.70 20.11
C ARG A 131 -25.87 -9.92 20.61
N PHE A 132 -26.80 -9.53 19.74
CA PHE A 132 -28.14 -9.14 20.14
C PHE A 132 -29.13 -9.57 19.07
#